data_AF-A0A849G309-F1
#
_entry.id   AF-A0A849G309-F1
#
_cell.length_a   1.000
_cell.length_b   1.000
_cell.length_c   1.000
_cell.angle_alpha   90.00
_cell.angle_beta   90.00
_cell.angle_gamma   90.00
#
_symmetry.space_group_name_H-M   'P 1'
#
loop_
_entity.id
_entity.type
_entity.pdbx_description
1 polymer ?
#
loop_
_entity_poly.entity_id
_entity_poly.type
_entity_poly.pdbx_seq_one_letter_code
_entity_poly.pdbx_strand_id
1 'polypeptide(L)'
;ALEAGLRGPWQKLQEAYSGLLVGLPARSEGAGRLESFLTRIKALLASVEKTFETAFDWPVKSDAMRTSKSSNEQQDTENMTPTSLVSETHIPTTNEPISVNSNRFETKHAAGVAPEGQGREPVERLEEVDLDISWSTHGQKRGSDVDIPMLMASCPHFAEMARSTQGYMRDWNDVHRAAAALRPIVGISEDAWNVANKVLGPAMAAASIALILDKSTDGEVKSPGGYLRGLVERAQIGELHLDRSFYGRLSGAGA
;
A
#
# COMPACT_ATOMS: atom_id res chain seq x y z
N ALA A 1 10.26 4.52 21.53
CA ALA A 1 10.26 5.03 22.93
C ALA A 1 11.29 4.31 23.81
N LEU A 2 11.26 2.97 23.89
CA LEU A 2 12.24 2.20 24.67
C LEU A 2 13.66 2.27 24.10
N GLU A 3 13.83 2.15 22.78
CA GLU A 3 15.14 2.29 22.10
C GLU A 3 15.69 3.72 22.16
N ALA A 4 14.81 4.71 22.23
CA ALA A 4 15.16 6.12 22.32
C ALA A 4 15.30 6.61 23.79
N GLY A 5 15.27 5.69 24.77
CA GLY A 5 15.51 6.01 26.19
C GLY A 5 14.49 6.95 26.84
N LEU A 6 13.28 7.08 26.27
CA LEU A 6 12.26 7.98 26.82
C LEU A 6 11.83 7.51 28.21
N ARG A 7 11.76 8.45 29.17
CA ARG A 7 11.18 8.17 30.50
C ARG A 7 9.69 7.87 30.33
N GLY A 8 9.20 6.85 31.03
CA GLY A 8 7.78 6.53 31.07
C GLY A 8 7.51 5.02 31.18
N PRO A 9 6.26 4.62 31.49
CA PRO A 9 5.86 3.22 31.61
C PRO A 9 5.67 2.54 30.23
N TRP A 10 6.57 2.80 29.28
CA TRP A 10 6.49 2.32 27.90
C TRP A 10 6.45 0.81 27.79
N GLN A 11 7.18 0.10 28.68
CA GLN A 11 7.19 -1.36 28.74
C GLN A 11 5.80 -1.94 29.12
N LYS A 12 5.09 -1.29 30.05
CA LYS A 12 3.74 -1.71 30.47
C LYS A 12 2.71 -1.47 29.35
N LEU A 13 2.85 -0.38 28.59
CA LEU A 13 2.00 -0.09 27.44
C LEU A 13 2.23 -1.08 26.29
N GLN A 14 3.49 -1.45 26.06
CA GLN A 14 3.83 -2.48 25.07
C GLN A 14 3.25 -3.85 25.45
N GLU A 15 3.33 -4.23 26.72
CA GLU A 15 2.73 -5.47 27.22
C GLU A 15 1.20 -5.45 27.06
N ALA A 16 0.54 -4.36 27.42
CA ALA A 16 -0.90 -4.17 27.22
C ALA A 16 -1.31 -4.25 25.73
N TYR A 17 -0.52 -3.67 24.83
CA TYR A 17 -0.72 -3.77 23.39
C TYR A 17 -0.59 -5.21 22.89
N SER A 18 0.47 -5.92 23.31
CA SER A 18 0.68 -7.32 22.93
C SER A 18 -0.46 -8.24 23.40
N GLY A 19 -0.96 -8.04 24.62
CA GLY A 19 -2.12 -8.77 25.15
C GLY A 19 -3.42 -8.46 24.42
N LEU A 20 -3.53 -7.26 23.82
CA LEU A 20 -4.66 -6.89 22.98
C LEU A 20 -4.58 -7.57 21.61
N LEU A 21 -3.37 -7.70 21.03
CA LEU A 21 -3.15 -8.38 19.75
C LEU A 21 -3.47 -9.89 19.83
N VAL A 22 -3.11 -10.56 20.92
CA VAL A 22 -3.42 -11.99 21.12
C VAL A 22 -4.94 -12.23 21.25
N GLY A 23 -5.68 -11.22 21.70
CA GLY A 23 -7.13 -11.28 21.89
C GLY A 23 -7.97 -10.79 20.71
N LEU A 24 -7.40 -10.65 19.50
CA LEU A 24 -8.13 -10.13 18.34
C LEU A 24 -9.37 -10.99 18.02
N PRO A 25 -10.56 -10.37 17.87
CA PRO A 25 -11.76 -11.10 17.51
C PRO A 25 -11.68 -11.69 16.10
N ALA A 26 -12.21 -12.90 15.92
CA ALA A 26 -12.24 -13.58 14.62
C ALA A 26 -13.38 -13.04 13.73
N ARG A 27 -13.39 -13.41 12.43
CA ARG A 27 -14.32 -12.89 11.40
C ARG A 27 -15.82 -13.02 11.71
N SER A 28 -16.23 -13.79 12.73
CA SER A 28 -17.64 -14.05 13.08
C SER A 28 -17.95 -13.79 14.56
N GLU A 29 -17.40 -12.72 15.13
CA GLU A 29 -17.64 -12.34 16.53
C GLU A 29 -18.94 -11.51 16.68
N GLY A 30 -19.65 -11.67 17.80
CA GLY A 30 -20.84 -10.86 18.11
C GLY A 30 -20.50 -9.39 18.35
N ALA A 31 -21.39 -8.48 17.95
CA ALA A 31 -21.20 -7.02 18.01
C ALA A 31 -20.71 -6.51 19.38
N GLY A 32 -21.24 -7.07 20.49
CA GLY A 32 -20.83 -6.67 21.84
C GLY A 32 -19.37 -6.98 22.19
N ARG A 33 -18.79 -8.08 21.68
CA ARG A 33 -17.35 -8.34 21.86
C ARG A 33 -16.51 -7.33 21.07
N LEU A 34 -16.94 -6.98 19.86
CA LEU A 34 -16.25 -5.99 19.04
C LEU A 34 -16.25 -4.61 19.69
N GLU A 35 -17.39 -4.17 20.25
CA GLU A 35 -17.50 -2.91 21.00
C GLU A 35 -16.61 -2.89 22.25
N SER A 36 -16.56 -4.00 22.99
CA SER A 36 -15.68 -4.13 24.15
C SER A 36 -14.20 -4.04 23.76
N PHE A 37 -13.84 -4.61 22.61
CA PHE A 37 -12.48 -4.60 22.08
C PHE A 37 -12.08 -3.21 21.60
N LEU A 38 -12.97 -2.55 20.87
CA LEU A 38 -12.80 -1.17 20.42
C LEU A 38 -12.63 -0.20 21.61
N THR A 39 -13.39 -0.40 22.69
CA THR A 39 -13.26 0.37 23.94
C THR A 39 -11.88 0.19 24.55
N ARG A 40 -11.34 -1.04 24.57
CA ARG A 40 -9.98 -1.34 25.07
C ARG A 40 -8.89 -0.70 24.21
N ILE A 41 -9.03 -0.70 22.89
CA ILE A 41 -8.09 -0.01 21.98
C ILE A 41 -8.08 1.49 22.26
N LYS A 42 -9.26 2.11 22.36
CA LYS A 42 -9.38 3.54 22.64
C LYS A 42 -8.77 3.92 23.99
N ALA A 43 -8.98 3.11 25.02
CA ALA A 43 -8.40 3.34 26.34
C ALA A 43 -6.86 3.22 26.32
N LEU A 44 -6.31 2.25 25.59
CA LEU A 44 -4.87 2.11 25.42
C LEU A 44 -4.27 3.31 24.70
N LEU A 45 -4.90 3.77 23.61
CA LEU A 45 -4.47 4.95 22.85
C LEU A 45 -4.44 6.20 23.72
N ALA A 46 -5.50 6.49 24.47
CA ALA A 46 -5.55 7.62 25.40
C ALA A 46 -4.44 7.54 26.46
N SER A 47 -4.09 6.33 26.93
CA SER A 47 -3.00 6.15 27.87
C SER A 47 -1.62 6.38 27.24
N VAL A 48 -1.44 6.00 25.97
CA VAL A 48 -0.20 6.26 25.22
C VAL A 48 -0.03 7.76 24.98
N GLU A 49 -1.09 8.44 24.55
CA GLU A 49 -1.05 9.90 24.32
C GLU A 49 -0.73 10.65 25.61
N LYS A 50 -1.43 10.35 26.70
CA LYS A 50 -1.16 10.96 28.00
C LYS A 50 0.27 10.73 28.47
N THR A 51 0.78 9.51 28.32
CA THR A 51 2.17 9.20 28.72
C THR A 51 3.18 9.88 27.81
N PHE A 52 2.89 10.01 26.52
CA PHE A 52 3.69 10.77 25.56
C PHE A 52 3.73 12.25 25.93
N GLU A 53 2.58 12.88 26.20
CA GLU A 53 2.49 14.27 26.67
C GLU A 53 3.31 14.48 27.94
N THR A 54 3.18 13.60 28.94
CA THR A 54 3.98 13.72 30.18
C THR A 54 5.48 13.51 29.98
N ALA A 55 5.88 12.71 28.98
CA ALA A 55 7.28 12.49 28.67
C ALA A 55 7.89 13.68 27.90
N PHE A 56 7.05 14.46 27.22
CA PHE A 56 7.43 15.63 26.42
C PHE A 56 7.06 16.98 27.05
N ASP A 57 6.51 16.98 28.27
CA ASP A 57 6.33 18.17 29.10
C ASP A 57 7.71 18.74 29.46
N TRP A 58 8.27 19.50 28.52
CA TRP A 58 9.49 20.26 28.66
C TRP A 58 9.27 21.28 29.78
N PRO A 59 10.12 21.33 30.82
CA PRO A 59 9.90 22.27 31.90
C PRO A 59 9.93 23.70 31.33
N VAL A 60 8.89 24.48 31.62
CA VAL A 60 8.77 25.93 31.33
C VAL A 60 9.71 26.75 32.24
N LYS A 61 10.92 26.24 32.50
CA LYS A 61 12.01 26.99 33.11
C LYS A 61 13.23 26.83 32.23
N SER A 62 13.23 27.74 31.26
CA SER A 62 14.37 28.38 30.63
C SER A 62 15.71 28.18 31.36
N ASP A 63 16.74 27.97 30.55
CA ASP A 63 18.18 28.11 30.81
C ASP A 63 18.54 29.48 31.45
N ALA A 64 18.07 29.73 32.65
CA ALA A 64 18.47 30.87 33.45
C ALA A 64 19.25 30.36 34.67
N MET A 65 20.56 30.59 34.58
CA MET A 65 21.50 30.69 35.69
C MET A 65 22.14 29.38 36.20
N ARG A 66 23.15 28.90 35.47
CA ARG A 66 24.36 28.39 36.13
C ARG A 66 25.39 29.51 36.18
N THR A 67 25.40 30.21 37.30
CA THR A 67 26.45 31.13 37.67
C THR A 67 27.80 30.41 37.71
N SER A 68 28.78 31.06 37.10
CA SER A 68 30.21 30.87 37.29
C SER A 68 30.59 30.60 38.74
N LYS A 69 31.31 29.51 38.98
CA LYS A 69 32.42 29.49 39.93
C LYS A 69 33.59 28.71 39.33
N SER A 70 34.66 29.46 39.08
CA SER A 70 36.00 29.00 38.80
C SER A 70 36.53 28.22 40.02
N SER A 71 37.07 27.03 39.76
CA SER A 71 38.20 26.50 40.51
C SER A 71 39.13 25.83 39.51
N ASN A 72 40.33 26.40 39.45
CA ASN A 72 41.47 26.01 38.65
C ASN A 72 42.09 24.75 39.28
N GLU A 73 42.18 23.65 38.56
CA GLU A 73 43.12 22.56 38.86
C GLU A 73 43.64 22.00 37.54
N GLN A 74 44.88 22.36 37.23
CA GLN A 74 45.68 21.81 36.15
C GLN A 74 46.05 20.37 36.48
N GLN A 75 45.61 19.40 35.68
CA GLN A 75 46.38 18.17 35.46
C GLN A 75 46.24 17.70 34.00
N ASP A 76 47.39 17.73 33.34
CA ASP A 76 47.88 16.85 32.27
C ASP A 76 47.03 16.70 30.98
N THR A 77 47.43 17.43 29.96
CA THR A 77 47.03 17.18 28.57
C THR A 77 47.92 16.11 27.96
N GLU A 78 47.49 14.86 27.99
CA GLU A 78 48.00 13.88 27.02
C GLU A 78 47.37 14.16 25.65
N ASN A 79 48.25 14.38 24.68
CA ASN A 79 47.97 14.46 23.25
C ASN A 79 47.10 13.28 22.79
N MET A 80 45.83 13.52 22.51
CA MET A 80 45.07 12.72 21.55
C MET A 80 44.28 13.67 20.66
N THR A 81 44.94 14.10 19.58
CA THR A 81 44.27 14.58 18.38
C THR A 81 43.19 13.57 17.97
N PRO A 82 41.91 13.95 17.81
CA PRO A 82 40.95 13.06 17.19
C PRO A 82 41.34 12.93 15.72
N THR A 83 41.93 11.80 15.34
CA THR A 83 42.12 11.46 13.94
C THR A 83 40.74 11.47 13.30
N SER A 84 40.57 12.36 12.32
CA SER A 84 39.36 12.51 11.53
C SER A 84 38.76 11.14 11.18
N LEU A 85 37.46 10.98 11.43
CA LEU A 85 36.66 9.95 10.80
C LEU A 85 36.75 10.16 9.28
N VAL A 86 37.67 9.45 8.64
CA VAL A 86 37.71 9.33 7.20
C VAL A 86 36.47 8.53 6.83
N SER A 87 35.44 9.21 6.35
CA SER A 87 34.37 8.56 5.61
C SER A 87 34.95 8.09 4.28
N GLU A 88 35.56 6.90 4.28
CA GLU A 88 35.87 6.22 3.04
C GLU A 88 34.57 5.75 2.39
N THR A 89 34.44 6.06 1.11
CA THR A 89 33.34 5.62 0.25
C THR A 89 33.49 4.11 0.07
N HIS A 90 32.54 3.34 0.60
CA HIS A 90 32.49 1.90 0.38
C HIS A 90 32.44 1.60 -1.13
N ILE A 91 33.32 0.71 -1.61
CA ILE A 91 33.35 0.27 -3.00
C ILE A 91 32.04 -0.48 -3.31
N PRO A 92 31.28 -0.12 -4.36
CA PRO A 92 30.22 -0.95 -4.88
C PRO A 92 30.79 -1.77 -6.05
N THR A 93 31.22 -3.01 -5.79
CA THR A 93 31.44 -3.96 -6.91
C THR A 93 31.03 -5.36 -6.49
N THR A 94 29.83 -5.77 -6.87
CA THR A 94 29.56 -7.18 -7.18
C THR A 94 28.57 -7.22 -8.34
N ASN A 95 29.15 -7.20 -9.54
CA ASN A 95 28.49 -7.66 -10.75
C ASN A 95 28.78 -9.16 -10.83
N GLU A 96 27.77 -9.99 -10.53
CA GLU A 96 27.46 -11.23 -11.24
C GLU A 96 26.29 -11.94 -10.52
N PRO A 97 25.11 -12.08 -11.15
CA PRO A 97 24.06 -12.92 -10.60
C PRO A 97 24.45 -14.40 -10.75
N ILE A 98 24.52 -15.11 -9.63
CA ILE A 98 24.67 -16.57 -9.60
C ILE A 98 23.44 -17.19 -10.29
N SER A 99 23.63 -17.83 -11.44
CA SER A 99 22.60 -18.63 -12.09
C SER A 99 22.21 -19.81 -11.22
N VAL A 100 20.99 -19.78 -10.69
CA VAL A 100 20.38 -20.91 -9.99
C VAL A 100 19.67 -21.79 -11.03
N ASN A 101 20.23 -22.96 -11.32
CA ASN A 101 19.55 -24.02 -12.06
C ASN A 101 18.37 -24.53 -11.21
N SER A 102 17.15 -24.40 -11.71
CA SER A 102 15.98 -25.06 -11.12
C SER A 102 15.87 -26.50 -11.65
N ASN A 103 16.02 -27.47 -10.76
CA ASN A 103 15.60 -28.84 -11.03
C ASN A 103 14.06 -28.87 -11.09
N ARG A 104 13.51 -28.78 -12.29
CA ARG A 104 12.10 -29.06 -12.57
C ARG A 104 11.97 -30.16 -13.62
N PHE A 105 11.99 -31.42 -13.19
CA PHE A 105 11.34 -32.56 -13.86
C PHE A 105 11.02 -33.57 -12.73
N GLU A 106 9.83 -34.17 -12.62
CA GLU A 106 9.35 -35.23 -13.49
C GLU A 106 7.81 -35.26 -13.60
N THR A 107 7.28 -35.28 -14.83
CA THR A 107 6.00 -35.94 -15.15
C THR A 107 6.32 -37.22 -15.91
N LYS A 108 5.96 -38.37 -15.32
CA LYS A 108 6.09 -39.69 -15.96
C LYS A 108 4.91 -39.93 -16.91
N HIS A 109 5.23 -40.35 -18.12
CA HIS A 109 4.28 -40.86 -19.12
C HIS A 109 3.75 -42.26 -18.76
N ALA A 110 2.50 -42.53 -19.14
CA ALA A 110 2.05 -43.89 -19.41
C ALA A 110 1.16 -43.92 -20.69
N ALA A 111 1.76 -44.51 -21.73
CA ALA A 111 1.24 -45.27 -22.86
C ALA A 111 -0.21 -45.08 -23.38
N GLY A 112 -0.30 -44.91 -24.71
CA GLY A 112 -1.18 -45.77 -25.51
C GLY A 112 -1.91 -45.12 -26.68
N VAL A 113 -1.50 -45.52 -27.90
CA VAL A 113 -2.29 -45.61 -29.15
C VAL A 113 -2.37 -44.35 -30.04
N ALA A 114 -1.63 -44.42 -31.15
CA ALA A 114 -1.92 -43.81 -32.44
C ALA A 114 -2.61 -44.87 -33.36
N PRO A 115 -3.22 -44.57 -34.53
CA PRO A 115 -2.99 -43.36 -35.32
C PRO A 115 -4.19 -42.76 -36.10
N GLU A 116 -3.88 -41.61 -36.74
CA GLU A 116 -4.42 -41.04 -37.98
C GLU A 116 -5.78 -40.31 -38.00
N GLY A 117 -5.74 -39.03 -38.41
CA GLY A 117 -6.82 -38.44 -39.21
C GLY A 117 -7.22 -37.00 -38.90
N GLN A 118 -6.60 -36.06 -39.61
CA GLN A 118 -7.15 -34.76 -40.05
C GLN A 118 -7.28 -33.61 -39.03
N GLY A 119 -6.76 -32.46 -39.47
CA GLY A 119 -6.46 -31.31 -38.63
C GLY A 119 -7.64 -30.43 -38.26
N ARG A 120 -7.54 -29.88 -37.05
CA ARG A 120 -8.07 -28.60 -36.59
C ARG A 120 -7.10 -28.04 -35.53
N GLU A 121 -6.79 -26.75 -35.64
CA GLU A 121 -6.21 -25.85 -34.60
C GLU A 121 -6.79 -26.15 -33.19
N PRO A 122 -6.12 -25.86 -32.03
CA PRO A 122 -5.50 -24.55 -31.71
C PRO A 122 -4.39 -24.52 -30.60
N VAL A 123 -3.92 -23.29 -30.27
CA VAL A 123 -3.46 -22.77 -28.95
C VAL A 123 -1.94 -22.67 -28.63
N GLU A 124 -1.57 -21.42 -28.31
CA GLU A 124 -0.51 -20.88 -27.43
C GLU A 124 0.95 -21.28 -27.64
N ARG A 125 1.69 -20.35 -28.25
CA ARG A 125 3.05 -20.03 -27.78
C ARG A 125 2.93 -18.86 -26.81
N LEU A 126 3.16 -19.15 -25.53
CA LEU A 126 3.35 -18.16 -24.48
C LEU A 126 4.56 -17.29 -24.87
N GLU A 127 4.30 -16.09 -25.36
CA GLU A 127 5.34 -15.08 -25.51
C GLU A 127 5.72 -14.61 -24.11
N GLU A 128 6.99 -14.81 -23.77
CA GLU A 128 7.60 -14.27 -22.56
C GLU A 128 7.39 -12.76 -22.54
N VAL A 129 6.61 -12.29 -21.56
CA VAL A 129 6.37 -10.88 -21.34
C VAL A 129 7.64 -10.30 -20.74
N ASP A 130 8.33 -9.50 -21.56
CA ASP A 130 9.38 -8.58 -21.14
C ASP A 130 8.86 -7.71 -19.99
N LEU A 131 9.53 -7.79 -18.84
CA LEU A 131 9.13 -7.10 -17.60
C LEU A 131 9.54 -5.61 -17.58
N ASP A 132 10.06 -5.08 -18.69
CA ASP A 132 10.28 -3.65 -18.85
C ASP A 132 8.99 -2.96 -19.33
N ILE A 133 8.00 -2.89 -18.43
CA ILE A 133 6.82 -2.04 -18.63
C ILE A 133 7.31 -0.60 -18.54
N SER A 134 7.76 -0.06 -19.67
CA SER A 134 7.92 1.38 -19.86
C SER A 134 6.59 2.02 -19.50
N TRP A 135 6.56 2.69 -18.34
CA TRP A 135 5.45 3.50 -17.86
C TRP A 135 5.34 4.75 -18.74
N SER A 136 4.99 4.53 -20.00
CA SER A 136 4.72 5.57 -20.95
C SER A 136 3.37 6.16 -20.55
N THR A 137 3.41 7.21 -19.73
CA THR A 137 2.27 8.10 -19.49
C THR A 137 1.74 8.73 -20.79
N HIS A 138 2.43 8.54 -21.92
CA HIS A 138 2.02 8.98 -23.25
C HIS A 138 2.08 7.84 -24.29
N GLY A 139 0.93 7.25 -24.58
CA GLY A 139 0.70 6.32 -25.71
C GLY A 139 -0.31 5.25 -25.30
N GLN A 140 -1.61 5.33 -25.60
CA GLN A 140 -2.25 5.78 -26.83
C GLN A 140 -3.44 6.70 -26.57
N LYS A 141 -3.53 7.79 -27.35
CA LYS A 141 -4.75 8.58 -27.49
C LYS A 141 -5.84 7.75 -28.17
N ARG A 142 -6.63 6.98 -27.40
CA ARG A 142 -8.06 6.71 -27.68
C ARG A 142 -8.77 6.37 -26.37
N GLY A 143 -9.71 7.23 -25.98
CA GLY A 143 -10.65 6.98 -24.88
C GLY A 143 -10.40 7.82 -23.64
N SER A 144 -10.88 9.06 -23.70
CA SER A 144 -11.37 9.85 -22.56
C SER A 144 -10.42 10.15 -21.38
N ASP A 145 -10.01 11.41 -21.32
CA ASP A 145 -9.08 11.98 -20.35
C ASP A 145 -9.73 12.09 -18.96
N VAL A 146 -9.75 11.01 -18.20
CA VAL A 146 -9.98 11.08 -16.75
C VAL A 146 -8.68 11.60 -16.16
N ASP A 147 -8.71 12.79 -15.58
CA ASP A 147 -7.58 13.33 -14.83
C ASP A 147 -7.69 12.93 -13.33
N ILE A 148 -6.57 13.01 -12.62
CA ILE A 148 -6.53 12.66 -11.19
C ILE A 148 -7.48 13.57 -10.37
N PRO A 149 -7.51 14.91 -10.58
CA PRO A 149 -8.45 15.77 -9.87
C PRO A 149 -9.92 15.37 -10.06
N MET A 150 -10.33 15.05 -11.29
CA MET A 150 -11.68 14.60 -11.63
C MET A 150 -11.98 13.27 -10.95
N LEU A 151 -11.05 12.32 -10.96
CA LEU A 151 -11.21 11.06 -10.25
C LEU A 151 -11.43 11.30 -8.76
N MET A 152 -10.59 12.11 -8.11
CA MET A 152 -10.72 12.39 -6.67
C MET A 152 -12.02 13.11 -6.33
N ALA A 153 -12.48 14.02 -7.19
CA ALA A 153 -13.73 14.73 -6.99
C ALA A 153 -14.97 13.85 -7.21
N SER A 154 -14.92 12.92 -8.17
CA SER A 154 -16.01 11.99 -8.48
C SER A 154 -16.15 10.84 -7.47
N CYS A 155 -15.03 10.50 -6.83
CA CYS A 155 -14.85 9.35 -5.95
C CYS A 155 -14.32 9.80 -4.57
N PRO A 156 -15.17 10.45 -3.75
CA PRO A 156 -14.75 11.03 -2.48
C PRO A 156 -14.32 9.98 -1.44
N HIS A 157 -14.97 8.80 -1.37
CA HIS A 157 -14.59 7.76 -0.41
C HIS A 157 -13.24 7.15 -0.78
N PHE A 158 -13.00 6.90 -2.07
CA PHE A 158 -11.67 6.52 -2.53
C PHE A 158 -10.63 7.59 -2.20
N ALA A 159 -10.91 8.86 -2.48
CA ALA A 159 -9.97 9.95 -2.22
C ALA A 159 -9.63 10.09 -0.72
N GLU A 160 -10.58 9.85 0.18
CA GLU A 160 -10.33 9.82 1.62
C GLU A 160 -9.45 8.63 2.04
N MET A 161 -9.81 7.42 1.63
CA MET A 161 -9.07 6.20 1.98
C MET A 161 -7.68 6.14 1.36
N ALA A 162 -7.53 6.64 0.14
CA ALA A 162 -6.26 6.70 -0.54
C ALA A 162 -5.31 7.71 0.11
N ARG A 163 -5.85 8.86 0.58
CA ARG A 163 -5.06 9.83 1.35
C ARG A 163 -4.59 9.30 2.70
N SER A 164 -5.41 8.52 3.40
CA SER A 164 -5.00 7.91 4.67
C SER A 164 -3.95 6.81 4.48
N THR A 165 -3.96 6.14 3.32
CA THR A 165 -3.06 5.00 3.04
C THR A 165 -1.74 5.42 2.38
N GLN A 166 -1.76 6.36 1.43
CA GLN A 166 -0.59 6.77 0.63
C GLN A 166 -0.30 8.27 0.62
N GLY A 167 -1.09 9.08 1.32
CA GLY A 167 -0.92 10.53 1.33
C GLY A 167 -1.44 11.20 0.06
N TYR A 168 -0.83 12.32 -0.32
CA TYR A 168 -1.26 13.10 -1.48
C TYR A 168 -0.83 12.43 -2.79
N MET A 169 -1.78 12.20 -3.70
CA MET A 169 -1.51 11.56 -4.99
C MET A 169 -1.04 12.59 -6.01
N ARG A 170 0.21 12.46 -6.48
CA ARG A 170 0.83 13.39 -7.43
C ARG A 170 0.71 12.91 -8.87
N ASP A 171 0.72 11.59 -9.05
CA ASP A 171 0.67 10.95 -10.35
C ASP A 171 -0.19 9.68 -10.33
N TRP A 172 -0.36 9.06 -11.50
CA TRP A 172 -1.14 7.83 -11.65
C TRP A 172 -0.49 6.62 -10.98
N ASN A 173 0.81 6.66 -10.69
CA ASN A 173 1.49 5.58 -9.97
C ASN A 173 1.06 5.60 -8.50
N ASP A 174 0.97 6.77 -7.88
CA ASP A 174 0.40 6.93 -6.54
C ASP A 174 -1.05 6.44 -6.46
N VAL A 175 -1.86 6.80 -7.47
CA VAL A 175 -3.26 6.33 -7.57
C VAL A 175 -3.33 4.82 -7.72
N HIS A 176 -2.47 4.24 -8.55
CA HIS A 176 -2.40 2.79 -8.75
C HIS A 176 -1.98 2.04 -7.49
N ARG A 177 -0.96 2.54 -6.78
CA ARG A 177 -0.48 1.98 -5.52
C ARG A 177 -1.55 2.07 -4.42
N ALA A 178 -2.28 3.19 -4.34
CA ALA A 178 -3.42 3.33 -3.46
C ALA A 178 -4.54 2.33 -3.84
N ALA A 179 -4.91 2.24 -5.12
CA ALA A 179 -5.91 1.29 -5.60
C ALA A 179 -5.54 -0.17 -5.28
N ALA A 180 -4.27 -0.55 -5.44
CA ALA A 180 -3.77 -1.86 -5.08
C ALA A 180 -3.90 -2.16 -3.58
N ALA A 181 -3.69 -1.16 -2.72
CA ALA A 181 -3.85 -1.27 -1.27
C ALA A 181 -5.32 -1.34 -0.82
N LEU A 182 -6.23 -0.64 -1.52
CA LEU A 182 -7.66 -0.57 -1.18
C LEU A 182 -8.50 -1.69 -1.79
N ARG A 183 -8.02 -2.32 -2.86
CA ARG A 183 -8.59 -3.51 -3.51
C ARG A 183 -9.09 -4.61 -2.53
N PRO A 184 -8.31 -5.06 -1.52
CA PRO A 184 -8.79 -6.09 -0.59
C PRO A 184 -9.93 -5.58 0.31
N ILE A 185 -9.97 -4.29 0.62
CA ILE A 185 -11.02 -3.66 1.43
C ILE A 185 -12.36 -3.70 0.69
N VAL A 186 -12.35 -3.47 -0.63
CA VAL A 186 -13.56 -3.57 -1.46
C VAL A 186 -13.89 -5.02 -1.84
N GLY A 187 -13.11 -6.02 -1.42
CA GLY A 187 -13.41 -7.44 -1.70
C GLY A 187 -13.13 -7.89 -3.14
N ILE A 188 -12.21 -7.23 -3.83
CA ILE A 188 -11.68 -7.70 -5.13
C ILE A 188 -10.55 -8.72 -4.85
N SER A 189 -10.31 -9.68 -5.75
CA SER A 189 -9.22 -10.70 -5.65
C SER A 189 -7.99 -10.33 -6.49
N GLU A 190 -6.82 -10.88 -6.15
CA GLU A 190 -5.54 -10.44 -6.74
C GLU A 190 -5.51 -10.77 -8.22
N ASP A 191 -6.03 -11.96 -8.55
CA ASP A 191 -6.22 -12.42 -9.91
C ASP A 191 -7.09 -11.44 -10.72
N ALA A 192 -8.21 -10.98 -10.16
CA ALA A 192 -9.10 -10.03 -10.85
C ALA A 192 -8.40 -8.68 -11.11
N TRP A 193 -7.59 -8.22 -10.18
CA TRP A 193 -6.77 -7.02 -10.34
C TRP A 193 -5.67 -7.19 -11.38
N ASN A 194 -4.96 -8.32 -11.37
CA ASN A 194 -3.91 -8.60 -12.35
C ASN A 194 -4.48 -8.69 -13.77
N VAL A 195 -5.64 -9.33 -13.93
CA VAL A 195 -6.37 -9.35 -15.22
C VAL A 195 -6.77 -7.94 -15.63
N ALA A 196 -7.33 -7.13 -14.72
CA ALA A 196 -7.70 -5.75 -15.02
C ALA A 196 -6.49 -4.91 -15.46
N ASN A 197 -5.34 -5.05 -14.80
CA ASN A 197 -4.11 -4.35 -15.20
C ASN A 197 -3.62 -4.75 -16.59
N LYS A 198 -3.67 -6.05 -16.92
CA LYS A 198 -3.26 -6.54 -18.24
C LYS A 198 -4.14 -6.02 -19.37
N VAL A 199 -5.44 -5.92 -19.14
CA VAL A 199 -6.41 -5.53 -20.18
C VAL A 199 -6.58 -4.01 -20.27
N LEU A 200 -6.70 -3.32 -19.14
CA LEU A 200 -7.01 -1.89 -19.07
C LEU A 200 -5.75 -1.01 -19.04
N GLY A 201 -4.62 -1.56 -18.60
CA GLY A 201 -3.47 -0.79 -18.18
C GLY A 201 -3.63 -0.21 -16.75
N PRO A 202 -2.54 0.25 -16.14
CA PRO A 202 -2.50 0.58 -14.71
C PRO A 202 -3.38 1.77 -14.35
N ALA A 203 -3.37 2.87 -15.14
CA ALA A 203 -4.18 4.04 -14.85
C ALA A 203 -5.68 3.73 -14.87
N MET A 204 -6.15 3.05 -15.92
CA MET A 204 -7.57 2.69 -16.07
C MET A 204 -8.02 1.60 -15.09
N ALA A 205 -7.14 0.66 -14.76
CA ALA A 205 -7.41 -0.31 -13.70
C ALA A 205 -7.57 0.40 -12.35
N ALA A 206 -6.67 1.32 -12.00
CA ALA A 206 -6.75 2.12 -10.78
C ALA A 206 -8.04 2.96 -10.73
N ALA A 207 -8.39 3.62 -11.83
CA ALA A 207 -9.64 4.37 -11.97
C ALA A 207 -10.87 3.47 -11.79
N SER A 208 -10.85 2.25 -12.32
CA SER A 208 -11.92 1.28 -12.14
C SER A 208 -12.10 0.88 -10.68
N ILE A 209 -11.01 0.67 -9.94
CA ILE A 209 -11.07 0.37 -8.50
C ILE A 209 -11.64 1.54 -7.71
N ALA A 210 -11.22 2.78 -8.00
CA ALA A 210 -11.75 3.97 -7.36
C ALA A 210 -13.26 4.09 -7.57
N LEU A 211 -13.72 3.91 -8.80
CA LEU A 211 -15.14 3.93 -9.14
C LEU A 211 -15.93 2.83 -8.42
N ILE A 212 -15.40 1.60 -8.41
CA ILE A 212 -16.07 0.46 -7.76
C ILE A 212 -16.16 0.68 -6.25
N LEU A 213 -15.10 1.17 -5.61
CA LEU A 213 -15.09 1.43 -4.18
C LEU A 213 -16.17 2.41 -3.76
N ASP A 214 -16.27 3.54 -4.45
CA ASP A 214 -17.30 4.54 -4.15
C ASP A 214 -18.70 3.97 -4.41
N LYS A 215 -18.92 3.33 -5.56
CA LYS A 215 -20.21 2.71 -5.88
C LYS A 215 -20.62 1.60 -4.91
N SER A 216 -19.66 0.85 -4.38
CA SER A 216 -19.93 -0.17 -3.37
C SER A 216 -20.26 0.44 -2.02
N THR A 217 -19.60 1.55 -1.66
CA THR A 217 -19.92 2.31 -0.45
C THR A 217 -21.31 2.93 -0.53
N ASP A 218 -21.72 3.43 -1.71
CA ASP A 218 -23.06 3.96 -1.98
C ASP A 218 -24.15 2.87 -2.07
N GLY A 219 -23.77 1.59 -2.04
CA GLY A 219 -24.70 0.45 -2.17
C GLY A 219 -25.17 0.15 -3.60
N GLU A 220 -24.64 0.83 -4.62
CA GLU A 220 -24.93 0.57 -6.04
C GLU A 220 -24.34 -0.77 -6.52
N VAL A 221 -23.17 -1.16 -6.00
CA VAL A 221 -22.44 -2.36 -6.42
C VAL A 221 -22.40 -3.40 -5.31
N LYS A 222 -23.14 -4.50 -5.52
CA LYS A 222 -23.21 -5.65 -4.59
C LYS A 222 -22.04 -6.62 -4.70
N SER A 223 -21.45 -6.74 -5.89
CA SER A 223 -20.33 -7.65 -6.17
C SER A 223 -19.18 -6.89 -6.84
N PRO A 224 -18.22 -6.38 -6.06
CA PRO A 224 -17.12 -5.54 -6.57
C PRO A 224 -16.24 -6.28 -7.59
N GLY A 225 -15.87 -7.53 -7.29
CA GLY A 225 -15.09 -8.37 -8.20
C GLY A 225 -15.83 -8.72 -9.50
N GLY A 226 -17.14 -9.02 -9.41
CA GLY A 226 -17.97 -9.25 -10.59
C GLY A 226 -18.11 -7.99 -11.46
N TYR A 227 -18.25 -6.82 -10.82
CA TYR A 227 -18.31 -5.55 -11.52
C TYR A 227 -16.99 -5.24 -12.25
N LEU A 228 -15.84 -5.45 -11.61
CA LEU A 228 -14.53 -5.29 -12.24
C LEU A 228 -14.39 -6.18 -13.48
N ARG A 229 -14.81 -7.44 -13.38
CA ARG A 229 -14.80 -8.37 -14.51
C ARG A 229 -15.67 -7.86 -15.67
N GLY A 230 -16.87 -7.35 -15.38
CA GLY A 230 -17.73 -6.72 -16.38
C GLY A 230 -17.09 -5.49 -17.03
N LEU A 231 -16.37 -4.65 -16.28
CA LEU A 231 -15.62 -3.52 -16.86
C LEU A 231 -14.52 -4.00 -17.80
N VAL A 232 -13.78 -5.04 -17.42
CA VAL A 232 -12.74 -5.66 -18.25
C VAL A 232 -13.32 -6.24 -19.53
N GLU A 233 -14.43 -6.97 -19.45
CA GLU A 233 -15.13 -7.54 -20.62
C GLU A 233 -15.59 -6.42 -21.57
N ARG A 234 -16.13 -5.31 -21.05
CA ARG A 234 -16.51 -4.14 -21.87
C ARG A 234 -15.31 -3.44 -22.50
N ALA A 235 -14.15 -3.45 -21.86
CA ALA A 235 -12.94 -2.85 -22.43
C ALA A 235 -12.40 -3.68 -23.59
N GLN A 236 -12.47 -5.01 -23.51
CA GLN A 236 -12.03 -5.90 -24.59
C GLN A 236 -12.82 -5.70 -25.88
N ILE A 237 -14.10 -5.37 -25.79
CA ILE A 237 -14.96 -5.05 -26.95
C ILE A 237 -14.93 -3.56 -27.33
N GLY A 238 -14.14 -2.73 -26.64
CA GLY A 238 -14.01 -1.29 -26.93
C GLY A 238 -15.20 -0.43 -26.52
N GLU A 239 -16.09 -0.94 -25.66
CA GLU A 239 -17.30 -0.25 -25.18
C GLU A 239 -17.15 0.34 -23.76
N LEU A 240 -15.96 0.25 -23.17
CA LEU A 240 -15.70 0.83 -21.86
C LEU A 240 -15.51 2.35 -21.98
N HIS A 241 -16.40 3.10 -21.33
CA HIS A 241 -16.35 4.55 -21.21
C HIS A 241 -16.37 4.95 -19.72
N LEU A 242 -15.20 4.88 -19.07
CA LEU A 242 -15.08 5.21 -17.65
C LEU A 242 -15.32 6.70 -17.38
N ASP A 243 -14.86 7.56 -18.28
CA ASP A 243 -15.10 9.00 -18.25
C ASP A 243 -16.56 9.38 -18.07
N ARG A 244 -17.47 8.76 -18.83
CA ARG A 244 -18.91 9.03 -18.71
C ARG A 244 -19.42 8.69 -17.32
N SER A 245 -18.85 7.67 -16.69
CA SER A 245 -19.21 7.29 -15.33
C SER A 245 -18.74 8.34 -14.31
N PHE A 246 -17.52 8.86 -14.46
CA PHE A 246 -16.99 9.92 -13.61
C PHE A 246 -17.73 11.25 -13.81
N TYR A 247 -17.93 11.69 -15.07
CA TYR A 247 -18.71 12.89 -15.39
C TYR A 247 -20.15 12.79 -14.87
N GLY A 248 -20.79 11.62 -15.02
CA GLY A 248 -22.13 11.39 -14.47
C GLY A 248 -22.19 11.60 -12.96
N ARG A 249 -21.21 11.08 -12.21
CA ARG A 249 -21.15 11.26 -10.75
C ARG A 249 -20.89 12.71 -10.35
N LEU A 250 -20.01 13.43 -11.06
CA LEU A 250 -19.77 14.85 -10.83
C LEU A 250 -21.03 15.69 -11.06
N SER A 251 -21.80 15.37 -12.11
CA SER A 251 -23.05 16.09 -12.40
C SER A 251 -24.17 15.80 -11.39
N GLY A 252 -24.18 14.60 -10.80
CA GLY A 252 -25.18 14.19 -9.81
C GLY A 252 -24.89 14.66 -8.39
N ALA A 253 -23.63 14.92 -8.03
CA ALA A 253 -23.23 15.40 -6.71
C ALA A 253 -23.56 16.90 -6.46
N GLY A 254 -23.99 17.63 -7.51
CA GLY A 254 -24.34 19.05 -7.44
C GLY A 254 -25.84 19.37 -7.46
N ALA A 255 -26.71 18.36 -7.34
CA ALA A 255 -28.17 18.50 -7.28
C ALA A 255 -28.70 18.07 -5.90
#